data_AF-A0A960UV82-F1
#
_entry.id   AF-A0A960UV82-F1
#
_cell.length_a   1.000
_cell.length_b   1.000
_cell.length_c   1.000
_cell.angle_alpha   90.00
_cell.angle_beta   90.00
_cell.angle_gamma   90.00
#
_symmetry.space_group_name_H-M   'P 1'
#
loop_
_entity.id
_entity.type
_entity.pdbx_description
1 polymer ?
#
loop_
_entity_poly.entity_id
_entity_poly.type
_entity_poly.pdbx_seq_one_letter_code
_entity_poly.pdbx_strand_id
1 'polypeptide(L)'
;MSMFSGFLQRWKSVDRSHRNEFHRLVAASLLVFGVIVGCSTAEKVSGGEEFEGWRQEEEYDVFYIRRSGHASEKALESENIAMLQSTCMESARLQAMDLIIRKMVGETVEAQSGMIDGQTTGLAVNSIRNGIIKGDVVQKECADRGQDNDWDTCECVFYVKGKGLRKKVELEVSKITSGG
;
A
#
# COMPACT_ATOMS: atom_id res chain seq x y z
N MET A 1 39.54 -40.13 -9.90
CA MET A 1 38.35 -40.40 -10.75
C MET A 1 38.11 -41.91 -10.80
N SER A 2 37.20 -42.45 -9.97
CA SER A 2 36.82 -43.89 -10.02
C SER A 2 35.48 -44.18 -9.30
N MET A 3 35.02 -43.32 -8.38
CA MET A 3 33.78 -43.61 -7.64
C MET A 3 32.45 -43.35 -8.39
N PHE A 4 32.44 -42.58 -9.48
CA PHE A 4 31.18 -42.26 -10.19
C PHE A 4 30.66 -43.39 -11.10
N SER A 5 31.53 -44.30 -11.57
CA SER A 5 31.12 -45.35 -12.50
C SER A 5 30.32 -46.48 -11.82
N GLY A 6 30.66 -46.82 -10.58
CA GLY A 6 29.98 -47.87 -9.81
C GLY A 6 28.54 -47.53 -9.41
N PHE A 7 28.28 -46.24 -9.12
CA PHE A 7 26.94 -45.78 -8.77
C PHE A 7 25.97 -45.88 -9.96
N LEU A 8 26.42 -45.48 -11.17
CA LEU A 8 25.61 -45.53 -12.39
C LEU A 8 25.28 -46.97 -12.83
N GLN A 9 26.21 -47.92 -12.67
CA GLN A 9 25.96 -49.33 -13.00
C GLN A 9 24.96 -49.97 -12.02
N ARG A 10 25.05 -49.66 -10.72
CA ARG A 10 24.11 -50.15 -9.71
C ARG A 10 22.71 -49.52 -9.83
N TRP A 11 22.61 -48.29 -10.33
CA TRP A 11 21.32 -47.64 -10.61
C TRP A 11 20.58 -48.25 -11.81
N LYS A 12 21.33 -48.81 -12.79
CA LYS A 12 20.73 -49.50 -13.94
C LYS A 12 20.10 -50.86 -13.59
N SER A 13 20.54 -51.51 -12.51
CA SER A 13 19.95 -52.79 -12.04
C SER A 13 18.67 -52.63 -11.21
N VAL A 14 18.32 -51.40 -10.82
CA VAL A 14 17.06 -51.11 -10.11
C VAL A 14 15.91 -51.14 -11.11
N ASP A 15 14.77 -51.69 -10.71
CA ASP A 15 13.57 -51.79 -11.55
C ASP A 15 13.18 -50.42 -12.15
N ARG A 16 12.77 -50.42 -13.42
CA ARG A 16 12.42 -49.19 -14.16
C ARG A 16 11.26 -48.45 -13.51
N SER A 17 10.39 -49.14 -12.77
CA SER A 17 9.30 -48.53 -12.01
C SER A 17 9.81 -47.60 -10.90
N HIS A 18 10.73 -48.06 -10.05
CA HIS A 18 11.26 -47.28 -8.94
C HIS A 18 12.14 -46.11 -9.36
N ARG A 19 12.82 -46.20 -10.51
CA ARG A 19 13.56 -45.05 -11.06
C ARG A 19 12.62 -43.92 -11.46
N ASN A 20 11.49 -44.24 -12.06
CA ASN A 20 10.51 -43.24 -12.47
C ASN A 20 9.83 -42.57 -11.27
N GLU A 21 9.61 -43.33 -10.20
CA GLU A 21 9.06 -42.83 -8.93
C GLU A 21 10.05 -41.92 -8.20
N PHE A 22 11.33 -42.29 -8.16
CA PHE A 22 12.40 -41.45 -7.62
C PHE A 22 12.56 -40.13 -8.42
N HIS A 23 12.55 -40.20 -9.76
CA HIS A 23 12.59 -38.98 -10.58
C HIS A 23 11.36 -38.08 -10.38
N ARG A 24 10.17 -38.66 -10.17
CA ARG A 24 8.97 -37.91 -9.83
C ARG A 24 9.09 -37.19 -8.48
N LEU A 25 9.62 -37.87 -7.46
CA LEU A 25 9.82 -37.28 -6.14
C LEU A 25 10.89 -36.18 -6.15
N VAL A 26 12.00 -36.38 -6.87
CA VAL A 26 13.05 -35.35 -7.01
C VAL A 26 12.55 -34.14 -7.80
N ALA A 27 11.79 -34.35 -8.88
CA ALA A 27 11.17 -33.27 -9.64
C ALA A 27 10.13 -32.49 -8.80
N ALA A 28 9.32 -33.18 -8.00
CA ALA A 28 8.38 -32.55 -7.09
C ALA A 28 9.09 -31.72 -6.00
N SER A 29 10.18 -32.22 -5.41
CA SER A 29 10.97 -31.46 -4.41
C SER A 29 11.67 -30.23 -5.00
N LEU A 30 12.15 -30.29 -6.26
CA LEU A 30 12.77 -29.14 -6.92
C LEU A 30 11.74 -28.06 -7.31
N LEU A 31 10.50 -28.44 -7.61
CA LEU A 31 9.40 -27.50 -7.84
C LEU A 31 8.97 -26.76 -6.55
N VAL A 32 9.08 -27.41 -5.39
CA VAL A 32 8.72 -26.80 -4.09
C VAL A 32 9.81 -25.83 -3.58
N PHE A 33 11.09 -26.08 -3.89
CA PHE A 33 12.19 -25.19 -3.47
C PHE A 33 12.38 -23.95 -4.35
N GLY A 34 11.78 -23.89 -5.55
CA GLY A 34 11.87 -22.73 -6.44
C GLY A 34 11.02 -21.51 -6.04
N VAL A 35 10.17 -21.62 -5.01
CA VAL A 35 9.18 -20.58 -4.64
C VAL A 35 9.70 -19.62 -3.55
N ILE A 36 10.87 -19.86 -2.94
CA ILE A 36 11.31 -19.12 -1.73
C ILE A 36 12.45 -18.11 -2.01
N VAL A 37 12.85 -17.88 -3.26
CA VAL A 37 13.91 -16.92 -3.60
C VAL A 37 13.39 -15.88 -4.58
N GLY A 38 12.59 -14.95 -4.07
CA GLY A 38 12.04 -13.84 -4.84
C GLY A 38 11.58 -12.69 -3.95
N CYS A 39 12.34 -12.34 -2.91
CA CYS A 39 12.15 -11.07 -2.20
C CYS A 39 13.05 -10.03 -2.87
N SER A 40 12.65 -9.62 -4.08
CA SER A 40 13.24 -8.50 -4.80
C SER A 40 12.41 -7.26 -4.48
N THR A 41 13.04 -6.30 -3.82
CA THR A 41 12.58 -4.93 -3.61
C THR A 41 11.99 -4.34 -4.89
N ALA A 42 10.69 -4.03 -4.89
CA ALA A 42 9.99 -3.40 -6.00
C ALA A 42 9.54 -1.99 -5.62
N GLU A 43 10.48 -1.03 -5.70
CA GLU A 43 10.16 0.39 -5.76
C GLU A 43 9.66 0.72 -7.18
N LYS A 44 8.34 0.65 -7.46
CA LYS A 44 7.68 1.51 -8.47
C LYS A 44 6.17 1.30 -8.62
N VAL A 45 5.55 2.43 -8.99
CA VAL A 45 4.13 2.69 -9.08
C VAL A 45 3.50 1.98 -10.29
N SER A 46 2.80 0.88 -10.03
CA SER A 46 1.51 0.55 -10.65
C SER A 46 0.80 -0.50 -9.79
N GLY A 47 -0.33 -0.15 -9.18
CA GLY A 47 -1.29 -1.13 -8.66
C GLY A 47 -0.85 -2.00 -7.47
N GLY A 48 -0.53 -1.39 -6.33
CA GLY A 48 -0.35 -2.10 -5.06
C GLY A 48 -0.60 -1.20 -3.84
N GLU A 49 -1.10 -1.78 -2.76
CA GLU A 49 -1.45 -1.14 -1.47
C GLU A 49 -0.28 -0.47 -0.73
N GLU A 50 0.98 -0.63 -1.17
CA GLU A 50 2.15 -0.26 -0.37
C GLU A 50 2.33 1.26 -0.12
N PHE A 51 1.68 2.15 -0.87
CA PHE A 51 1.85 3.59 -0.68
C PHE A 51 0.97 4.19 0.42
N GLU A 52 0.03 3.43 1.01
CA GLU A 52 -0.87 3.95 2.04
C GLU A 52 -0.50 3.45 3.43
N GLY A 53 -0.62 4.32 4.43
CA GLY A 53 -0.43 3.97 5.83
C GLY A 53 0.72 4.72 6.52
N TRP A 54 0.95 4.33 7.78
CA TRP A 54 1.99 4.92 8.63
C TRP A 54 3.40 4.52 8.22
N ARG A 55 4.29 5.52 8.17
CA ARG A 55 5.75 5.36 8.04
C ARG A 55 6.45 6.23 9.07
N GLN A 56 7.62 5.77 9.52
CA GLN A 56 8.50 6.55 10.37
C GLN A 56 9.61 7.14 9.50
N GLU A 57 9.72 8.47 9.48
CA GLU A 57 10.76 9.20 8.76
C GLU A 57 11.53 10.04 9.77
N GLU A 58 12.77 9.62 10.05
CA GLU A 58 13.62 10.24 11.08
C GLU A 58 12.91 10.32 12.44
N GLU A 59 12.58 11.52 12.90
CA GLU A 59 11.87 11.78 14.16
C GLU A 59 10.36 12.04 13.98
N TYR A 60 9.83 11.89 12.76
CA TYR A 60 8.44 12.18 12.41
C TYR A 60 7.66 10.91 12.08
N ASP A 61 6.40 10.90 12.50
CA ASP A 61 5.42 9.95 11.97
C ASP A 61 4.78 10.58 10.74
N VAL A 62 4.76 9.84 9.64
CA VAL A 62 4.21 10.29 8.35
C VAL A 62 3.13 9.30 7.93
N PHE A 63 1.93 9.80 7.67
CA PHE A 63 0.86 8.99 7.10
C PHE A 63 0.71 9.31 5.62
N TYR A 64 0.88 8.30 4.76
CA TYR A 64 0.75 8.43 3.32
C TYR A 64 -0.63 7.96 2.82
N ILE A 65 -1.12 8.61 1.77
CA ILE A 65 -2.34 8.23 1.07
C ILE A 65 -2.20 8.48 -0.43
N ARG A 66 -2.78 7.61 -1.26
CA ARG A 66 -2.75 7.75 -2.72
C ARG A 66 -4.17 7.97 -3.25
N ARG A 67 -4.40 9.04 -4.00
CA ARG A 67 -5.74 9.37 -4.52
C ARG A 67 -5.70 9.72 -5.98
N SER A 68 -6.74 9.28 -6.69
CA SER A 68 -6.97 9.66 -8.07
C SER A 68 -7.85 10.91 -8.14
N GLY A 69 -7.53 11.78 -9.09
CA GLY A 69 -8.35 12.93 -9.45
C GLY A 69 -8.96 12.75 -10.82
N HIS A 70 -9.98 13.55 -11.11
CA HIS A 70 -10.47 13.78 -12.46
C HIS A 70 -10.46 15.27 -12.74
N ALA A 71 -10.02 15.66 -13.94
CA ALA A 71 -10.07 17.06 -14.35
C ALA A 71 -11.52 17.57 -14.42
N SER A 72 -11.71 18.87 -14.25
CA SER A 72 -13.05 19.47 -14.36
C SER A 72 -13.58 19.39 -15.80
N GLU A 73 -14.89 19.30 -15.98
CA GLU A 73 -15.55 19.33 -17.30
C GLU A 73 -15.09 20.51 -18.16
N LYS A 74 -14.97 21.69 -17.56
CA LYS A 74 -14.46 22.90 -18.22
C LYS A 74 -13.02 22.74 -18.73
N ALA A 75 -12.17 22.02 -17.99
CA ALA A 75 -10.80 21.77 -18.40
C ALA A 75 -10.74 20.76 -19.56
N LEU A 76 -11.59 19.73 -19.53
CA LEU A 76 -11.75 18.76 -20.62
C LEU A 76 -12.23 19.45 -21.91
N GLU A 77 -13.26 20.28 -21.83
CA GLU A 77 -13.82 21.00 -22.99
C GLU A 77 -12.85 22.00 -23.63
N SER A 78 -11.93 22.57 -22.84
CA SER A 78 -10.98 23.56 -23.33
C SER A 78 -9.63 22.97 -23.76
N GLU A 79 -9.41 21.67 -23.52
CA GLU A 79 -8.15 20.95 -23.78
C GLU A 79 -6.90 21.67 -23.25
N ASN A 80 -7.08 22.53 -22.24
CA ASN A 80 -5.99 23.31 -21.69
C ASN A 80 -5.23 22.46 -20.67
N ILE A 81 -4.04 22.00 -21.05
CA ILE A 81 -3.19 21.12 -20.23
C ILE A 81 -2.95 21.66 -18.81
N ALA A 82 -2.73 22.97 -18.64
CA ALA A 82 -2.54 23.55 -17.32
C ALA A 82 -3.81 23.49 -16.46
N MET A 83 -4.98 23.67 -17.07
CA MET A 83 -6.28 23.51 -16.39
C MET A 83 -6.58 22.05 -16.08
N LEU A 84 -6.28 21.12 -16.99
CA LEU A 84 -6.45 19.69 -16.77
C LEU A 84 -5.62 19.24 -15.57
N GLN A 85 -4.32 19.55 -15.61
CA GLN A 85 -3.39 19.22 -14.55
C GLN A 85 -3.81 19.80 -13.19
N SER A 86 -4.04 21.10 -13.12
CA SER A 86 -4.39 21.75 -11.85
C SER A 86 -5.72 21.27 -11.26
N THR A 87 -6.77 21.10 -12.08
CA THR A 87 -8.08 20.66 -11.59
C THR A 87 -8.10 19.18 -11.22
N CYS A 88 -7.33 18.35 -11.93
CA CYS A 88 -7.17 16.95 -11.54
C CYS A 88 -6.45 16.81 -10.20
N MET A 89 -5.31 17.50 -10.04
CA MET A 89 -4.54 17.47 -8.79
C MET A 89 -5.36 17.98 -7.61
N GLU A 90 -6.14 19.05 -7.81
CA GLU A 90 -7.04 19.58 -6.78
C GLU A 90 -8.14 18.57 -6.42
N SER A 91 -8.76 17.91 -7.41
CA SER A 91 -9.71 16.83 -7.15
C SER A 91 -9.10 15.72 -6.31
N ALA A 92 -7.88 15.27 -6.63
CA ALA A 92 -7.18 14.24 -5.87
C ALA A 92 -6.87 14.71 -4.43
N ARG A 93 -6.48 15.98 -4.26
CA ARG A 93 -6.20 16.60 -2.96
C ARG A 93 -7.43 16.62 -2.07
N LEU A 94 -8.58 17.07 -2.61
CA LEU A 94 -9.83 17.12 -1.85
C LEU A 94 -10.25 15.73 -1.33
N GLN A 95 -10.10 14.69 -2.15
CA GLN A 95 -10.34 13.31 -1.72
C GLN A 95 -9.36 12.85 -0.63
N ALA A 96 -8.08 13.24 -0.75
CA ALA A 96 -7.08 12.92 0.27
C ALA A 96 -7.41 13.60 1.61
N MET A 97 -7.86 14.85 1.60
CA MET A 97 -8.26 15.60 2.80
C MET A 97 -9.48 15.01 3.53
N ASP A 98 -10.43 14.39 2.82
CA ASP A 98 -11.51 13.67 3.49
C ASP A 98 -11.04 12.33 4.05
N LEU A 99 -10.29 11.56 3.27
CA LEU A 99 -10.04 10.15 3.56
C LEU A 99 -8.84 9.90 4.48
N ILE A 100 -7.85 10.79 4.53
CA ILE A 100 -6.62 10.54 5.30
C ILE A 100 -6.90 10.32 6.79
N ILE A 101 -7.76 11.16 7.37
CA ILE A 101 -8.13 11.07 8.80
C ILE A 101 -8.94 9.81 9.06
N ARG A 102 -9.89 9.49 8.17
CA ARG A 102 -10.71 8.27 8.29
C ARG A 102 -9.84 7.02 8.26
N LYS A 103 -8.82 6.98 7.40
CA LYS A 103 -7.87 5.85 7.34
C LYS A 103 -6.97 5.78 8.57
N MET A 104 -6.41 6.90 9.04
CA MET A 104 -5.62 6.93 10.28
C MET A 104 -6.42 6.40 11.48
N VAL A 105 -7.70 6.78 11.58
CA VAL A 105 -8.60 6.27 12.62
C VAL A 105 -8.91 4.79 12.38
N GLY A 106 -9.27 4.40 11.17
CA GLY A 106 -9.59 3.02 10.81
C GLY A 106 -8.47 2.04 11.15
N GLU A 107 -7.24 2.33 10.72
CA GLU A 107 -6.06 1.50 11.03
C GLU A 107 -5.80 1.41 12.54
N THR A 108 -6.06 2.50 13.28
CA THR A 108 -5.93 2.54 14.74
C THR A 108 -7.00 1.67 15.41
N VAL A 109 -8.24 1.76 14.95
CA VAL A 109 -9.39 0.98 15.43
C VAL A 109 -9.16 -0.51 15.19
N GLU A 110 -8.75 -0.88 13.98
CA GLU A 110 -8.42 -2.26 13.61
C GLU A 110 -7.29 -2.81 14.49
N ALA A 111 -6.22 -2.03 14.71
CA ALA A 111 -5.13 -2.42 15.60
C ALA A 111 -5.55 -2.59 17.07
N GLN A 112 -6.57 -1.85 17.53
CA GLN A 112 -7.07 -1.89 18.91
C GLN A 112 -8.09 -3.03 19.19
N SER A 113 -8.35 -3.92 18.22
CA SER A 113 -9.03 -5.21 18.41
C SER A 113 -10.50 -5.16 18.89
N GLY A 114 -11.21 -4.04 18.78
CA GLY A 114 -12.62 -3.93 19.14
C GLY A 114 -13.47 -3.44 17.97
N MET A 115 -14.61 -4.11 17.70
CA MET A 115 -15.66 -3.55 16.85
C MET A 115 -16.12 -2.22 17.44
N ILE A 116 -15.54 -1.13 16.94
CA ILE A 116 -15.98 0.21 17.27
C ILE A 116 -17.15 0.53 16.34
N ASP A 117 -18.26 0.96 16.92
CA ASP A 117 -19.44 1.35 16.16
C ASP A 117 -19.09 2.56 15.25
N GLY A 118 -19.78 2.67 14.10
CA GLY A 118 -19.52 3.75 13.13
C GLY A 118 -19.68 5.17 13.69
N GLN A 119 -20.53 5.36 14.69
CA GLN A 119 -20.71 6.62 15.42
C GLN A 119 -19.46 7.01 16.20
N THR A 120 -18.86 6.07 16.92
CA THR A 120 -17.62 6.28 17.68
C THR A 120 -16.43 6.59 16.75
N THR A 121 -16.36 5.93 15.59
CA THR A 121 -15.39 6.26 14.53
C THR A 121 -15.58 7.69 14.01
N GLY A 122 -16.83 8.12 13.80
CA GLY A 122 -17.16 9.48 13.38
C GLY A 122 -16.74 10.56 14.38
N LEU A 123 -16.89 10.30 15.69
CA LEU A 123 -16.43 11.20 16.75
C LEU A 123 -14.90 11.33 16.76
N ALA A 124 -14.17 10.22 16.59
CA ALA A 124 -12.72 10.22 16.51
C ALA A 124 -12.20 11.02 15.31
N VAL A 125 -12.80 10.83 14.13
CA VAL A 125 -12.45 11.59 12.93
C VAL A 125 -12.61 13.09 13.15
N ASN A 126 -13.72 13.52 13.77
CA ASN A 126 -13.96 14.93 14.05
C ASN A 126 -12.99 15.50 15.10
N SER A 127 -12.69 14.75 16.17
CA SER A 127 -11.73 15.21 17.19
C SER A 127 -10.33 15.39 16.60
N ILE A 128 -9.84 14.41 15.83
CA ILE A 128 -8.52 14.46 15.22
C ILE A 128 -8.41 15.60 14.20
N ARG A 129 -9.46 15.80 13.37
CA ARG A 129 -9.54 16.90 12.40
C ARG A 129 -9.42 18.27 13.05
N ASN A 130 -10.06 18.47 14.20
CA ASN A 130 -10.10 19.78 14.86
C ASN A 130 -8.93 20.01 15.85
N GLY A 131 -8.39 18.93 16.43
CA GLY A 131 -7.44 19.00 17.54
C GLY A 131 -5.99 18.68 17.19
N ILE A 132 -5.75 17.70 16.30
CA ILE A 132 -4.43 17.08 16.11
C ILE A 132 -3.84 17.45 14.76
N ILE A 133 -4.63 17.36 13.69
CA ILE A 133 -4.19 17.72 12.34
C ILE A 133 -4.62 19.15 12.08
N LYS A 134 -3.77 20.10 12.49
CA LYS A 134 -3.97 21.54 12.25
C LYS A 134 -3.31 22.03 10.96
N GLY A 135 -2.80 21.12 10.13
CA GLY A 135 -2.01 21.43 8.95
C GLY A 135 -2.58 20.82 7.67
N ASP A 136 -2.16 21.38 6.55
CA ASP A 136 -2.53 20.94 5.21
C ASP A 136 -2.00 19.54 4.89
N VAL A 137 -2.81 18.76 4.17
CA VAL A 137 -2.37 17.55 3.48
C VAL A 137 -1.34 17.97 2.42
N VAL A 138 -0.13 17.44 2.49
CA VAL A 138 0.97 17.83 1.60
C VAL A 138 1.00 16.87 0.41
N GLN A 139 1.08 17.42 -0.80
CA GLN A 139 1.30 16.60 -2.00
C GLN A 139 2.80 16.25 -2.11
N LYS A 140 3.11 14.97 -2.31
CA LYS A 140 4.47 14.48 -2.55
C LYS A 140 4.78 14.40 -4.03
N GLU A 141 3.98 13.63 -4.76
CA GLU A 141 4.13 13.40 -6.20
C GLU A 141 2.75 13.26 -6.84
N CYS A 142 2.67 13.59 -8.13
CA CYS A 142 1.47 13.33 -8.93
C CYS A 142 1.86 13.09 -10.38
N ALA A 143 1.15 12.17 -11.02
CA ALA A 143 1.30 11.83 -12.42
C ALA A 143 -0.07 11.69 -13.08
N ASP A 144 -0.12 11.91 -14.39
CA ASP A 144 -1.25 11.49 -15.21
C ASP A 144 -1.44 9.97 -15.17
N ARG A 145 -2.68 9.54 -15.46
CA ARG A 145 -3.04 8.12 -15.56
C ARG A 145 -3.45 7.69 -16.96
N GLY A 146 -3.47 8.64 -17.90
CA GLY A 146 -3.86 8.45 -19.29
C GLY A 146 -2.80 7.75 -20.15
N GLN A 147 -3.22 7.34 -21.35
CA GLN A 147 -2.27 7.14 -22.44
C GLN A 147 -2.07 8.51 -23.10
N ASP A 148 -0.83 8.85 -23.47
CA ASP A 148 -0.47 10.14 -24.11
C ASP A 148 -0.34 11.39 -23.19
N ASN A 149 -0.05 11.22 -21.90
CA ASN A 149 0.06 12.33 -20.92
C ASN A 149 -1.24 13.16 -20.78
N ASP A 150 -2.40 12.52 -20.94
CA ASP A 150 -3.68 13.18 -20.68
C ASP A 150 -3.85 13.37 -19.17
N TRP A 151 -4.10 14.62 -18.75
CA TRP A 151 -4.36 14.96 -17.35
C TRP A 151 -5.86 14.83 -17.00
N ASP A 152 -6.62 14.15 -17.85
CA ASP A 152 -8.04 13.86 -17.63
C ASP A 152 -8.22 13.09 -16.33
N THR A 153 -7.30 12.16 -16.07
CA THR A 153 -7.17 11.49 -14.79
C THR A 153 -5.73 11.54 -14.31
N CYS A 154 -5.56 11.61 -12.99
CA CYS A 154 -4.25 11.67 -12.37
C CYS A 154 -4.26 10.81 -11.11
N GLU A 155 -3.07 10.41 -10.68
CA GLU A 155 -2.83 9.75 -9.41
C GLU A 155 -1.78 10.53 -8.64
N CYS A 156 -2.16 11.00 -7.44
CA CYS A 156 -1.28 11.76 -6.58
C CYS A 156 -1.08 11.04 -5.24
N VAL A 157 0.12 11.17 -4.69
CA VAL A 157 0.46 10.75 -3.32
C VAL A 157 0.48 11.97 -2.43
N PHE A 158 -0.23 11.88 -1.31
CA PHE A 158 -0.26 12.90 -0.28
C PHE A 158 0.18 12.33 1.06
N TYR A 159 0.55 13.23 1.99
CA TYR A 159 0.87 12.84 3.33
C TYR A 159 0.54 13.90 4.38
N VAL A 160 0.46 13.45 5.63
CA VAL A 160 0.49 14.30 6.82
C VAL A 160 1.66 13.84 7.66
N LYS A 161 2.49 14.78 8.12
CA LYS A 161 3.65 14.51 8.97
C LYS A 161 3.55 15.23 10.30
N GLY A 162 4.03 14.59 11.36
CA GLY A 162 4.14 15.23 12.66
C GLY A 162 4.89 14.40 13.69
N LYS A 163 5.58 15.07 14.61
CA LYS A 163 6.30 14.40 15.69
C LYS A 163 5.32 13.76 16.66
N GLY A 164 5.42 12.43 16.82
CA GLY A 164 4.51 11.62 17.63
C GLY A 164 3.06 11.65 17.15
N LEU A 165 2.82 11.94 15.86
CA LEU A 165 1.47 12.07 15.30
C LEU A 165 0.69 10.77 15.44
N ARG A 166 1.32 9.62 15.16
CA ARG A 166 0.66 8.31 15.25
C ARG A 166 0.16 8.06 16.67
N LYS A 167 1.03 8.26 17.66
CA LYS A 167 0.69 8.11 19.08
C LYS A 167 -0.41 9.09 19.52
N LYS A 168 -0.41 10.32 19.02
CA LYS A 168 -1.47 11.30 19.31
C LYS A 168 -2.82 10.83 18.77
N VAL A 169 -2.86 10.29 17.55
CA VAL A 169 -4.06 9.69 16.97
C VAL A 169 -4.53 8.51 17.81
N GLU A 170 -3.63 7.58 18.13
CA GLU A 170 -3.92 6.41 18.99
C GLU A 170 -4.54 6.80 20.32
N LEU A 171 -3.93 7.78 21.02
CA LEU A 171 -4.44 8.27 22.30
C LEU A 171 -5.82 8.90 22.18
N GLU A 172 -6.07 9.67 21.13
CA GLU A 172 -7.35 10.34 20.93
C GLU A 172 -8.47 9.36 20.58
N VAL A 173 -8.18 8.38 19.72
CA VAL A 173 -9.09 7.26 19.44
C VAL A 173 -9.39 6.50 20.74
N SER A 174 -8.36 6.17 21.53
CA SER A 174 -8.53 5.44 22.79
C SER A 174 -9.37 6.20 23.83
N LYS A 175 -9.25 7.53 23.94
CA LYS A 175 -10.12 8.32 24.83
C LYS A 175 -11.59 8.19 24.45
N ILE A 176 -11.88 8.20 23.16
CA ILE A 176 -13.25 8.17 22.64
C ILE A 176 -13.84 6.77 22.79
N THR A 177 -13.02 5.72 22.67
CA THR A 177 -13.47 4.33 22.71
C THR A 177 -13.57 3.75 24.11
N SER A 178 -12.83 4.30 25.08
CA SER A 178 -12.87 3.87 26.48
C SER A 178 -14.01 4.52 27.31
N GLY A 179 -14.82 5.38 26.68
CA GLY A 179 -15.87 6.14 27.37
C GLY A 179 -15.29 7.34 28.10
N GLY A 180 -15.32 8.50 27.43
CA GLY A 180 -15.08 9.81 28.05
C GLY A 180 -16.22 10.21 28.99
#